data_AF-A0A2J2HE11-F1
#
_entry.id   AF-A0A2J2HE11-F1
#
_cell.length_a   1.000
_cell.length_b   1.000
_cell.length_c   1.000
_cell.angle_alpha   90.00
_cell.angle_beta   90.00
_cell.angle_gamma   90.00
#
_symmetry.space_group_name_H-M   'P 1'
#
loop_
_entity.id
_entity.type
_entity.pdbx_description
1 polymer ?
#
loop_
_entity_poly.entity_id
_entity_poly.type
_entity_poly.pdbx_seq_one_letter_code
_entity_poly.pdbx_strand_id
1 'polypeptide(L)' 'MRLRLVGTDSTGLIGYYELPMKPDDPRKPLKAIIRLGPREYYLAEAWADYLDGAWVLELPIVRDYVELIDIIH' A
#
# COMPACT_ATOMS: atom_id res chain seq x y z
N MET A 1 10.52 1.10 3.40
CA MET A 1 9.64 1.52 4.49
C MET A 1 8.66 0.41 4.81
N ARG A 2 8.57 -0.03 6.07
CA ARG A 2 7.63 -1.09 6.47
C ARG A 2 6.25 -0.49 6.73
N LEU A 3 5.23 -0.97 6.01
CA LEU A 3 3.85 -0.57 6.19
C LEU A 3 3.07 -1.69 6.89
N ARG A 4 2.16 -1.31 7.78
CA ARG A 4 1.31 -2.24 8.53
C ARG A 4 -0.07 -2.32 7.87
N LEU A 5 -0.60 -3.53 7.74
CA LEU A 5 -2.00 -3.74 7.35
C LEU A 5 -2.92 -3.21 8.45
N VAL A 6 -3.82 -2.31 8.08
CA VAL A 6 -4.83 -1.73 8.99
C VAL A 6 -6.25 -2.18 8.64
N GLY A 7 -6.46 -2.73 7.46
CA GLY A 7 -7.74 -3.30 7.06
C GLY A 7 -7.67 -4.00 5.71
N THR A 8 -8.78 -4.59 5.30
CA THR A 8 -8.97 -5.14 3.97
C THR A 8 -10.29 -4.66 3.40
N ASP A 9 -10.41 -4.70 2.08
CA ASP A 9 -11.70 -4.47 1.42
C ASP A 9 -12.69 -5.60 1.74
N SER A 10 -13.93 -5.45 1.26
CA SER A 10 -15.00 -6.45 1.49
C SER A 10 -14.72 -7.80 0.83
N THR A 11 -13.83 -7.85 -0.17
CA THR A 11 -13.45 -9.10 -0.84
C THR A 11 -12.26 -9.79 -0.17
N GLY A 12 -11.50 -9.09 0.68
CA GLY A 12 -10.29 -9.60 1.31
C GLY A 12 -9.11 -9.75 0.34
N LEU A 13 -9.18 -9.11 -0.84
CA LEU A 13 -8.13 -9.17 -1.86
C LEU A 13 -7.25 -7.91 -1.84
N ILE A 14 -7.79 -6.80 -1.34
CA ILE A 14 -7.07 -5.53 -1.22
C ILE A 14 -6.72 -5.31 0.25
N GLY A 15 -5.44 -5.05 0.51
CA GLY A 15 -4.96 -4.61 1.81
C GLY A 15 -4.82 -3.10 1.88
N TYR A 16 -5.27 -2.52 2.99
CA TYR A 16 -5.06 -1.11 3.33
C TYR A 16 -3.86 -1.00 4.25
N TYR A 17 -2.83 -0.28 3.82
CA TYR A 17 -1.57 -0.14 4.55
C TYR A 17 -1.34 1.30 4.98
N GLU A 18 -1.21 1.55 6.28
CA GLU A 18 -1.07 2.91 6.83
C GLU A 18 0.21 3.58 6.31
N LEU A 19 0.05 4.78 5.74
CA LEU A 19 1.12 5.66 5.31
C LEU A 19 1.49 6.63 6.46
N PRO A 20 2.79 6.86 6.72
CA PRO A 20 3.21 7.79 7.77
C PRO A 20 3.00 9.26 7.40
N MET A 21 2.66 9.56 6.14
CA MET A 21 2.41 10.91 5.65
C MET A 21 1.41 10.90 4.49
N LYS A 22 0.81 12.06 4.26
CA LYS A 22 -0.09 12.29 3.13
C LYS A 22 0.69 12.11 1.80
N PRO A 23 0.18 11.34 0.84
CA PRO A 23 0.79 11.23 -0.49
C PRO A 23 0.59 12.51 -1.32
N ASP A 24 1.52 12.76 -2.25
CA ASP A 24 1.59 14.00 -3.02
C ASP A 24 0.36 14.22 -3.93
N ASP A 25 -0.10 13.18 -4.63
CA ASP A 25 -1.29 13.22 -5.49
C ASP A 25 -2.20 11.99 -5.26
N PRO A 26 -3.09 12.02 -4.25
CA PRO A 26 -3.93 10.87 -3.91
C PRO A 26 -5.00 10.53 -4.95
N ARG A 27 -5.22 11.38 -5.96
CA ARG A 27 -6.27 11.17 -6.97
C ARG A 27 -5.80 10.39 -8.19
N LYS A 28 -4.53 10.04 -8.25
CA LYS A 28 -3.95 9.30 -9.37
C LYS A 28 -3.57 7.89 -8.96
N PRO A 29 -3.69 6.92 -9.87
CA PRO A 29 -3.09 5.62 -9.66
C PRO A 29 -1.58 5.78 -9.53
N LEU A 30 -1.02 5.01 -8.61
CA LEU A 30 0.40 4.95 -8.31
C LEU A 30 0.91 3.56 -8.66
N LYS A 31 2.22 3.43 -8.88
CA LYS A 31 2.86 2.10 -8.89
C LYS A 31 3.75 1.96 -7.68
N ALA A 32 3.49 0.95 -6.86
CA ALA A 32 4.29 0.65 -5.68
C ALA A 32 5.23 -0.53 -5.98
N ILE A 33 6.52 -0.36 -5.66
CA ILE A 33 7.46 -1.47 -5.59
C ILE A 33 7.44 -1.97 -4.15
N ILE A 34 6.99 -3.20 -3.94
CA ILE A 34 6.95 -3.84 -2.62
C ILE A 34 7.89 -5.05 -2.57
N ARG A 35 8.52 -5.26 -1.43
CA ARG A 35 9.32 -6.45 -1.12
C ARG A 35 8.56 -7.33 -0.13
N LEU A 36 8.37 -8.60 -0.47
CA LEU A 36 7.67 -9.58 0.37
C LEU A 36 8.59 -10.65 0.98
N GLY A 37 9.81 -10.75 0.47
CA GLY A 37 10.83 -11.69 0.95
C GLY A 37 12.23 -11.21 0.53
N PRO A 38 13.31 -11.93 0.89
CA PRO A 38 14.68 -11.47 0.68
C PRO A 38 15.03 -11.10 -0.77
N ARG A 39 14.34 -11.69 -1.76
CA ARG A 39 14.54 -11.44 -3.20
C ARG A 39 13.23 -11.35 -3.99
N GLU A 40 12.10 -11.19 -3.30
CA GLU A 40 10.78 -11.16 -3.93
C GLU A 40 10.26 -9.73 -3.97
N TYR A 41 10.29 -9.16 -5.18
CA TYR A 41 9.85 -7.80 -5.46
C TYR A 41 8.62 -7.85 -6.37
N TYR A 42 7.62 -7.03 -6.05
CA TYR A 42 6.39 -6.94 -6.81
C TYR A 42 6.14 -5.48 -7.18
N LEU A 43 5.81 -5.26 -8.44
CA LEU A 43 5.25 -4.00 -8.90
C LEU A 43 3.73 -4.14 -8.85
N ALA A 44 3.09 -3.33 -8.01
CA ALA A 44 1.65 -3.33 -7.87
C ALA A 44 1.08 -1.97 -8.31
N GLU A 45 -0.05 -1.99 -9.02
CA GLU A 45 -0.90 -0.82 -9.10
C GLU A 45 -1.47 -0.56 -7.71
N ALA A 46 -1.43 0.70 -7.30
CA ALA A 46 -1.78 1.14 -5.96
C ALA A 46 -2.61 2.41 -6.03
N TRP A 47 -3.44 2.61 -5.01
CA TRP A 47 -4.21 3.84 -4.82
C TRP A 47 -3.98 4.35 -3.41
N ALA A 48 -4.08 5.67 -3.24
CA ALA A 48 -4.04 6.27 -1.92
C ALA A 48 -5.47 6.61 -1.49
N ASP A 49 -5.82 6.27 -0.26
CA ASP A 49 -7.13 6.60 0.32
C ASP A 49 -6.97 7.14 1.74
N TYR A 50 -8.04 7.72 2.29
CA TYR A 50 -8.10 8.25 3.65
C TYR A 50 -9.17 7.51 4.46
N LEU A 51 -8.73 6.57 5.31
CA LEU A 51 -9.58 5.70 6.10
C LEU A 51 -9.35 5.95 7.60
N ASP A 52 -10.43 6.12 8.35
CA ASP A 52 -10.42 6.24 9.83
C ASP A 52 -9.39 7.24 10.39
N GLY A 53 -9.17 8.35 9.69
CA GLY A 53 -8.26 9.41 10.10
C GLY A 53 -6.80 9.22 9.68
N ALA A 54 -6.48 8.14 8.95
CA ALA A 54 -5.14 7.85 8.44
C ALA A 54 -5.12 7.76 6.90
N TRP A 55 -4.01 8.18 6.30
CA TRP A 55 -3.75 7.89 4.89
C TRP A 55 -3.32 6.45 4.75
N VAL A 56 -3.86 5.76 3.76
CA VAL A 56 -3.53 4.36 3.47
C VAL A 56 -3.13 4.19 2.01
N LEU A 57 -2.32 3.17 1.75
CA LEU A 57 -2.03 2.66 0.43
C LEU A 57 -2.84 1.38 0.22
N GLU A 58 -3.68 1.39 -0.80
CA GLU A 58 -4.40 0.22 -1.29
C GLU A 58 -3.47 -0.61 -2.15
N LEU A 59 -3.29 -1.89 -1.80
CA LEU A 59 -2.47 -2.82 -2.57
C LEU A 59 -3.24 -4.12 -2.81
N PRO A 60 -3.08 -4.75 -3.99
CA PRO A 60 -3.67 -6.06 -4.33
C PRO A 60 -2.91 -7.22 -3.66
N ILE A 61 -2.66 -7.08 -2.36
CA ILE A 61 -2.02 -8.08 -1.52
C ILE A 61 -2.42 -7.87 -0.07
N VAL A 62 -2.65 -8.99 0.64
CA VAL A 62 -2.97 -9.00 2.07
C VAL A 62 -1.87 -9.77 2.82
N ARG A 63 -1.07 -9.03 3.59
CA ARG A 63 -0.04 -9.52 4.52
C ARG A 63 -0.03 -8.60 5.73
N ASP A 64 0.29 -9.11 6.93
CA ASP A 64 0.37 -8.26 8.14
C ASP A 64 1.27 -7.03 7.95
N TYR A 65 2.34 -7.20 7.16
CA TYR A 65 3.26 -6.15 6.78
C TYR A 65 3.71 -6.30 5.34
N VAL A 66 3.95 -5.17 4.68
CA VAL A 66 4.70 -5.09 3.42
C VAL A 66 5.88 -4.15 3.59
N GLU A 67 6.91 -4.37 2.80
CA GLU A 67 8.01 -3.43 2.71
C GLU A 67 7.91 -2.64 1.42
N LEU A 68 7.45 -1.40 1.52
CA LEU A 68 7.42 -0.46 0.41
C LEU A 68 8.84 0.01 0.10
N ILE A 69 9.31 -0.24 -1.10
CA ILE A 69 10.64 0.17 -1.59
C ILE A 69 10.54 1.56 -2.22
N ASP A 70 9.55 1.77 -3.10
CA ASP A 70 9.37 3.01 -3.84
C ASP A 70 7.95 3.19 -4.36
N ILE A 71 7.57 4.43 -4.68
CA ILE A 71 6.32 4.81 -5.35
C ILE A 71 6.65 5.58 -6.63
N ILE A 72 6.15 5.10 -7.76
CA ILE A 72 6.35 5.70 -9.08
C ILE A 72 5.03 6.39 -9.50
N HIS A 73 5.14 7.65 -9.90
CA HIS A 73 4.04 8.52 -10.35
C HIS A 73 4.01 8.65 -11.88
#